data_AF-A0A6P1W0X2-F1
#
_entry.id   AF-A0A6P1W0X2-F1
#
_cell.length_a   1.000
_cell.length_b   1.000
_cell.length_c   1.000
_cell.angle_alpha   90.00
_cell.angle_beta   90.00
_cell.angle_gamma   90.00
#
_symmetry.space_group_name_H-M   'P 1'
#
loop_
_entity.id
_entity.type
_entity.pdbx_description
1 polymer ?
#
loop_
_entity_poly.entity_id
_entity_poly.type
_entity_poly.pdbx_seq_one_letter_code
_entity_poly.pdbx_strand_id
1 'polypeptide(L)'
;MADGKQVITLKTVLHEIQEAGTEFSLKFRKEDGSISFKARVKKNPSSVKNKAAGFVAPVKKDLPTLQRNMNKSGALMLYDCQAGKTFEAKIRRLVEFNGMIIFHNY
;
A
#
# COMPACT_ATOMS: atom_id res chain seq x y z
N MET A 1 8.39 -27.28 11.24
CA MET A 1 9.56 -26.44 10.95
C MET A 1 9.13 -24.99 11.03
N ALA A 2 9.97 -24.11 11.59
CA ALA A 2 9.65 -22.72 11.87
C ALA A 2 9.29 -21.95 10.60
N ASP A 3 8.01 -21.69 10.36
CA ASP A 3 7.58 -20.74 9.34
C ASP A 3 7.70 -19.33 9.93
N GLY A 4 8.95 -18.92 10.18
CA GLY A 4 9.29 -17.56 10.57
C GLY A 4 9.03 -16.66 9.39
N LYS A 5 7.76 -16.35 9.12
CA LYS A 5 7.38 -15.40 8.08
C LYS A 5 8.17 -14.12 8.30
N GLN A 6 8.90 -13.72 7.27
CA GLN A 6 9.71 -12.51 7.31
C GLN A 6 8.83 -11.33 7.70
N VAL A 7 9.34 -10.49 8.60
CA VAL A 7 8.63 -9.32 9.10
C VAL A 7 9.11 -8.11 8.30
N ILE A 8 8.16 -7.35 7.76
CA ILE A 8 8.41 -6.11 7.04
C ILE A 8 7.77 -4.96 7.77
N THR A 9 8.48 -3.84 7.90
CA THR A 9 7.88 -2.65 8.53
C THR A 9 6.85 -2.01 7.61
N LEU A 10 5.80 -1.45 8.20
CA LEU A 10 4.80 -0.71 7.45
C LEU A 10 5.42 0.40 6.58
N LYS A 11 6.47 1.07 7.05
CA LYS A 11 7.19 2.10 6.28
C LYS A 11 7.75 1.53 4.98
N THR A 12 8.39 0.37 5.04
CA THR A 12 8.95 -0.30 3.86
C THR A 12 7.84 -0.71 2.89
N VAL A 13 6.74 -1.29 3.39
CA VAL A 13 5.57 -1.65 2.57
C VAL A 13 5.01 -0.43 1.85
N LEU A 14 4.83 0.69 2.55
CA LEU A 14 4.32 1.92 1.93
C LEU A 14 5.28 2.49 0.89
N HIS A 15 6.58 2.32 1.08
CA HIS A 15 7.59 2.73 0.09
C HIS A 15 7.54 1.85 -1.17
N GLU A 16 7.45 0.53 -1.01
CA GLU A 16 7.35 -0.42 -2.13
C GLU A 16 6.03 -0.24 -2.92
N ILE A 17 4.90 -0.08 -2.23
CA ILE A 17 3.60 0.16 -2.88
C ILE A 17 3.61 1.50 -3.65
N GLN A 18 4.46 2.46 -3.28
CA GLN A 18 4.55 3.72 -4.01
C GLN A 18 5.20 3.59 -5.38
N GLU A 19 6.04 2.57 -5.58
CA GLU A 19 6.71 2.31 -6.85
C GLU A 19 5.67 1.90 -7.91
N ALA A 20 5.57 2.70 -8.97
CA ALA A 20 4.56 2.49 -10.00
C ALA A 20 4.96 1.32 -10.90
N GLY A 21 4.03 0.39 -11.14
CA GLY A 21 4.23 -0.76 -12.03
C GLY A 21 4.46 -2.09 -11.32
N THR A 22 4.76 -2.08 -10.02
CA THR A 22 4.99 -3.30 -9.24
C THR A 22 3.66 -3.96 -8.87
N GLU A 23 3.49 -5.20 -9.31
CA GLU A 23 2.42 -6.08 -8.83
C GLU A 23 2.87 -6.75 -7.53
N PHE A 24 1.99 -6.75 -6.54
CA PHE A 24 2.25 -7.36 -5.24
C PHE A 24 1.02 -8.13 -4.77
N SER A 25 1.21 -8.95 -3.75
CA SER A 25 0.13 -9.60 -3.03
C SER A 25 -0.08 -8.92 -1.69
N LEU A 26 -1.34 -8.75 -1.30
CA LEU A 26 -1.70 -8.05 -0.07
C LEU A 26 -2.78 -8.83 0.68
N LYS A 27 -2.57 -8.97 1.98
CA LYS A 27 -3.57 -9.47 2.92
C LYS A 27 -3.95 -8.38 3.90
N PHE A 28 -5.24 -8.16 4.06
CA PHE A 28 -5.77 -7.12 4.93
C PHE A 28 -7.09 -7.55 5.57
N ARG A 29 -7.37 -6.99 6.73
CA ARG A 29 -8.62 -7.20 7.45
C ARG A 29 -9.68 -6.22 6.96
N LYS A 30 -10.87 -6.72 6.62
CA LYS A 30 -12.02 -5.90 6.22
C LYS A 30 -12.65 -5.22 7.43
N GLU A 31 -13.63 -4.36 7.16
CA GLU A 31 -14.42 -3.65 8.19
C GLU A 31 -15.12 -4.63 9.14
N ASP A 32 -15.74 -5.64 8.53
CA ASP A 32 -16.43 -6.79 9.11
C ASP A 32 -15.53 -7.76 9.93
N GLY A 33 -14.21 -7.54 9.93
CA GLY A 33 -13.26 -8.37 10.69
C GLY A 33 -12.80 -9.62 9.96
N SER A 34 -13.43 -10.01 8.85
CA SER A 34 -12.96 -11.03 7.91
C SER A 34 -11.62 -10.63 7.25
N ILE A 35 -10.78 -11.63 6.96
CA ILE A 35 -9.48 -11.41 6.31
C ILE A 35 -9.65 -11.61 4.80
N SER A 36 -9.20 -10.63 4.02
CA SER A 36 -9.13 -10.74 2.57
C SER A 36 -7.68 -10.86 2.12
N PHE A 37 -7.45 -11.74 1.16
CA PHE A 37 -6.20 -11.87 0.44
C PHE A 37 -6.41 -11.52 -1.02
N LYS A 38 -5.47 -10.78 -1.61
CA LYS A 38 -5.44 -10.46 -3.04
C LYS A 38 -4.04 -10.72 -3.57
N ALA A 39 -3.92 -11.64 -4.52
CA ALA A 39 -2.64 -12.14 -5.00
C ALA A 39 -1.97 -11.21 -6.02
N ARG A 40 -2.76 -10.49 -6.82
CA ARG A 40 -2.27 -9.55 -7.83
C ARG A 40 -2.95 -8.20 -7.65
N VAL A 41 -2.31 -7.34 -6.88
CA VAL A 41 -2.72 -5.96 -6.71
C VAL A 41 -1.61 -5.05 -7.20
N LYS A 42 -2.00 -3.90 -7.74
CA LYS A 42 -1.08 -2.84 -8.12
C LYS A 42 -1.58 -1.53 -7.54
N LYS A 43 -0.67 -0.56 -7.42
CA LYS A 43 -1.09 0.80 -7.13
C LYS A 43 -2.07 1.26 -8.20
N ASN A 44 -3.23 1.76 -7.79
CA ASN A 44 -4.16 2.33 -8.75
C ASN A 44 -3.47 3.54 -9.42
N PRO A 45 -3.37 3.61 -10.76
CA PRO A 45 -2.78 4.77 -11.44
C PRO A 45 -3.55 6.09 -11.22
N SER A 46 -4.69 6.05 -10.55
CA SER A 46 -5.56 7.21 -10.37
C SER A 46 -5.17 8.07 -9.16
N SER A 47 -4.08 8.81 -9.31
CA SER A 47 -4.01 10.27 -9.03
C SER A 47 -2.57 10.75 -9.19
N VAL A 48 -2.06 10.71 -10.43
CA VAL A 48 -1.29 11.88 -10.87
C VAL A 48 -2.28 13.02 -10.78
N LYS A 49 -2.21 13.82 -9.70
CA LYS A 49 -2.86 15.13 -9.74
C LYS A 49 -2.39 15.78 -11.03
N ASN A 50 -3.32 16.24 -11.84
CA ASN A 50 -3.11 17.36 -12.74
C ASN A 50 -2.25 18.40 -12.00
N LYS A 51 -0.94 18.37 -12.22
CA LYS A 51 -0.06 19.50 -11.98
C LYS A 51 0.36 19.96 -13.35
N ALA A 52 -0.48 20.84 -13.91
CA ALA A 52 0.07 22.01 -14.54
C ALA A 52 1.15 22.60 -13.59
N ALA A 53 2.26 23.03 -14.19
CA ALA A 53 3.43 23.65 -13.59
C ALA A 53 4.50 22.71 -12.98
N GLY A 54 5.58 22.56 -13.75
CA GLY A 54 6.94 22.73 -13.23
C GLY A 54 7.63 21.45 -12.74
N PHE A 55 8.65 21.03 -13.48
CA PHE A 55 9.74 20.19 -13.00
C PHE A 55 10.23 20.70 -11.64
N VAL A 56 10.22 19.84 -10.60
CA VAL A 56 11.01 20.06 -9.38
C VAL A 56 11.63 18.73 -8.95
N ALA A 57 12.93 18.83 -8.65
CA ALA A 57 13.88 17.81 -8.24
C ALA A 57 13.35 16.70 -7.31
N PRO A 58 14.00 15.52 -7.29
CA PRO A 58 13.61 14.40 -6.42
C PRO A 58 13.69 14.81 -4.94
N VAL A 59 12.54 15.14 -4.36
CA VAL A 59 12.39 15.46 -2.94
C VAL A 59 12.66 14.19 -2.15
N LYS A 60 13.67 14.21 -1.27
CA LYS A 60 13.86 13.19 -0.23
C LYS A 60 12.54 13.07 0.56
N LYS A 61 11.84 11.96 0.38
CA LYS A 61 10.47 11.76 0.91
C LYS A 61 10.53 11.30 2.36
N ASP A 62 10.54 12.28 3.26
CA ASP A 62 10.29 12.06 4.68
C ASP A 62 8.86 11.54 4.93
N LEU A 63 8.68 10.76 6.00
CA LEU A 63 7.42 10.19 6.49
C LEU A 63 6.18 11.12 6.42
N PRO A 64 6.25 12.41 6.81
CA PRO A 64 5.13 13.35 6.68
C PRO A 64 4.66 13.56 5.22
N THR A 65 5.55 13.41 4.24
CA THR A 65 5.21 13.50 2.81
C THR A 65 4.54 12.22 2.29
N LEU A 66 4.88 11.06 2.87
CA LEU A 66 4.14 9.81 2.66
C LEU A 66 2.72 9.92 3.23
N GLN A 67 2.55 10.55 4.39
CA GLN A 67 1.24 10.81 5.00
C GLN A 67 0.35 11.74 4.16
N ARG A 68 0.90 12.72 3.43
CA ARG A 68 0.11 13.60 2.54
C ARG A 68 -0.46 12.90 1.30
N ASN A 69 0.12 11.77 0.87
CA ASN A 69 -0.39 10.96 -0.23
C ASN A 69 -1.38 9.87 0.23
N MET A 70 -1.54 9.68 1.55
CA MET A 70 -2.66 8.95 2.11
C MET A 70 -3.87 9.89 2.07
N ASN A 71 -5.00 9.45 1.50
CA ASN A 71 -6.26 10.15 1.77
C ASN A 71 -6.38 10.32 3.28
N LYS A 72 -6.94 11.44 3.75
CA LYS A 72 -7.04 11.85 5.18
C LYS A 72 -7.53 10.72 6.14
N SER A 73 -8.07 9.62 5.61
CA SER A 73 -8.54 8.42 6.30
C SER A 73 -7.51 7.29 6.51
N GLY A 74 -6.25 7.41 6.05
CA GLY A 74 -5.24 6.36 6.24
C GLY A 74 -5.51 5.06 5.47
N ALA A 75 -6.05 5.18 4.25
CA ALA A 75 -6.31 4.06 3.34
C ALA A 75 -5.50 4.19 2.04
N LEU A 76 -5.13 3.04 1.47
CA LEU A 76 -4.49 2.90 0.16
C LEU A 76 -5.56 2.58 -0.89
N MET A 77 -5.61 3.36 -1.97
CA MET A 77 -6.36 2.97 -3.17
C MET A 77 -5.51 2.05 -4.03
N LEU A 78 -5.93 0.80 -4.11
CA LEU A 78 -5.25 -0.24 -4.87
C LEU A 78 -6.16 -0.74 -5.98
N TYR A 79 -5.55 -1.27 -7.04
CA TYR A 79 -6.25 -1.92 -8.13
C TYR A 79 -6.02 -3.42 -8.03
N ASP A 80 -7.11 -4.18 -7.97
CA ASP A 80 -7.05 -5.64 -8.03
C ASP A 80 -7.05 -6.06 -9.50
N CYS A 81 -5.94 -6.66 -9.95
CA CYS A 81 -5.78 -7.13 -11.32
C CYS A 81 -6.66 -8.35 -11.63
N GLN A 82 -7.06 -9.15 -10.64
CA GLN A 82 -7.90 -10.34 -10.84
C GLN A 82 -9.37 -9.98 -10.97
N ALA A 83 -9.85 -9.06 -10.12
CA ALA A 83 -11.23 -8.60 -10.09
C ALA A 83 -11.49 -7.43 -11.06
N GLY A 84 -10.43 -6.82 -11.62
CA GLY A 84 -10.52 -5.68 -12.53
C GLY A 84 -11.13 -4.44 -11.89
N LYS A 85 -10.97 -4.28 -10.56
CA LYS A 85 -11.65 -3.24 -9.78
C LYS A 85 -10.69 -2.59 -8.81
N THR A 86 -10.90 -1.30 -8.57
CA THR A 86 -10.24 -0.56 -7.49
C THR A 86 -10.87 -0.90 -6.15
N PHE A 87 -10.07 -0.88 -5.09
CA PHE A 87 -10.53 -1.07 -3.73
C PHE A 87 -9.68 -0.24 -2.75
N GLU A 88 -10.26 0.05 -1.61
CA GLU A 88 -9.59 0.77 -0.53
C GLU A 88 -9.11 -0.22 0.54
N ALA A 89 -7.83 -0.15 0.88
CA ALA A 89 -7.22 -0.94 1.94
C ALA A 89 -6.77 -0.02 3.08
N LYS A 90 -7.42 -0.11 4.24
CA LYS A 90 -7.02 0.67 5.42
C LYS A 90 -5.64 0.22 5.89
N ILE A 91 -4.69 1.15 6.00
CA ILE A 91 -3.29 0.86 6.33
C ILE A 91 -3.19 0.14 7.68
N ARG A 92 -3.93 0.62 8.69
CA ARG A 92 -3.98 0.00 10.03
C ARG A 92 -4.52 -1.44 10.02
N ARG A 93 -5.14 -1.89 8.93
CA ARG A 93 -5.72 -3.23 8.79
C ARG A 93 -4.91 -4.13 7.86
N LEU A 94 -3.76 -3.67 7.36
CA LEU A 94 -2.86 -4.52 6.58
C LEU A 94 -2.22 -5.57 7.49
N VAL A 95 -2.13 -6.80 7.01
CA VAL A 95 -1.63 -7.94 7.77
C VAL A 95 -0.38 -8.53 7.12
N GLU A 96 -0.44 -8.78 5.81
CA GLU A 96 0.69 -9.36 5.07
C GLU A 96 0.90 -8.62 3.74
N PHE A 97 2.16 -8.46 3.34
CA PHE A 97 2.58 -7.92 2.06
C PHE A 97 3.57 -8.89 1.42
N ASN A 98 3.29 -9.42 0.23
CA ASN A 98 4.15 -10.41 -0.43
C ASN A 98 4.50 -11.64 0.44
N GLY A 99 3.56 -12.07 1.29
CA GLY A 99 3.77 -13.17 2.24
C GLY A 99 4.57 -12.80 3.49
N MET A 100 5.05 -11.55 3.60
CA MET A 100 5.72 -11.02 4.78
C MET A 100 4.71 -10.42 5.76
N ILE A 101 4.90 -10.62 7.06
CA ILE A 101 4.05 -10.04 8.11
C ILE A 101 4.36 -8.56 8.24
N ILE A 102 3.33 -7.73 8.18
CA ILE A 102 3.47 -6.28 8.32
C ILE A 102 3.54 -5.92 9.79
N PHE A 103 4.68 -5.38 10.21
CA PHE A 103 4.84 -4.79 11.53
C PHE A 103 4.46 -3.31 11.51
N HIS A 104 3.43 -2.99 12.30
CA HIS A 104 2.96 -1.62 12.49
C HIS A 104 3.79 -0.96 13.58
N ASN A 105 4.90 -0.33 13.18
CA ASN A 105 5.71 0.48 14.09
C ASN A 105 4.99 1.83 14.27
N TYR A 106 4.19 1.96 15.33
CA TYR A 106 3.46 3.18 15.68
C TYR A 106 4.35 4.13 16.49
#